data_AF-A0A2D7ZTA5-F1
#
_entry.id   AF-A0A2D7ZTA5-F1
#
_cell.length_a   1.000
_cell.length_b   1.000
_cell.length_c   1.000
_cell.angle_alpha   90.00
_cell.angle_beta   90.00
_cell.angle_gamma   90.00
#
_symmetry.space_group_name_H-M   'P 1'
#
loop_
_entity.id
_entity.type
_entity.pdbx_description
1 polymer ?
#
loop_
_entity_poly.entity_id
_entity_poly.type
_entity_poly.pdbx_seq_one_letter_code
_entity_poly.pdbx_strand_id
1 'polypeptide(L)'
;SLGGPGPIEWTSDEEDSVNRYANEMVRAGISMLIAAGNSAAPGTIGTPGGAEDVITVGALNKNTAIAEYSSEGPTEEGRVKPNVAFVGSDVMSAQHNSGDGYVAFSGTSMATPGVAGTVALMLQANPDLSPFDVRNILQETATYRECHYMGANQPCAEDLIPKNRQNNVYGHGHVEALAAVMEAAQRDYQLDTSVSVIVETAPGKDDRIHLAPGDGIEVELSGYVDTLQWRSNHLRDDWANLHSFAEGDETATLDLTTIVHQLEHLPGIDVEGNHTLSLRALIANESGGHSATSLVSVNVMLMDTANAKSFSTTEESLFGDLPGWVAPAILLILVLLVISGMIVLNKTEEAIEVETMDWTKSDQDIEAVVDDAALLD
;
A
#
# COMPACT_ATOMS: atom_id res chain seq x y z
N SER A 1 -11.65 14.83 19.73
CA SER A 1 -10.79 15.32 20.84
C SER A 1 -11.35 14.75 22.12
N LEU A 2 -10.52 14.24 23.04
CA LEU A 2 -10.92 14.03 24.45
C LEU A 2 -11.15 15.40 25.11
N GLY A 3 -12.08 16.19 24.53
CA GLY A 3 -12.60 17.42 25.08
C GLY A 3 -13.26 17.03 26.39
N GLY A 4 -12.52 17.24 27.46
CA GLY A 4 -13.11 17.26 28.79
C GLY A 4 -14.21 18.31 28.84
N PRO A 5 -15.18 18.17 29.75
CA PRO A 5 -16.17 19.20 30.00
C PRO A 5 -15.46 20.43 30.58
N GLY A 6 -14.99 21.31 29.71
CA GLY A 6 -14.51 22.64 30.04
C GLY A 6 -15.36 23.63 29.26
N PRO A 7 -15.79 24.76 29.86
CA PRO A 7 -16.32 25.86 29.06
C PRO A 7 -15.29 26.20 27.98
N ILE A 8 -15.75 26.36 26.74
CA ILE A 8 -14.90 26.85 25.68
C ILE A 8 -14.44 28.25 26.11
N GLU A 9 -13.15 28.40 26.41
CA GLU A 9 -12.57 29.69 26.82
C GLU A 9 -12.28 30.59 25.60
N TRP A 10 -12.74 30.19 24.42
CA TRP A 10 -12.53 30.91 23.18
C TRP A 10 -13.61 31.97 22.99
N THR A 11 -13.17 33.12 22.53
CA THR A 11 -14.04 34.15 21.95
C THR A 11 -14.63 33.65 20.64
N SER A 12 -15.75 34.24 20.20
CA SER A 12 -16.33 33.95 18.88
C SER A 12 -15.30 34.09 17.75
N ASP A 13 -14.44 35.10 17.84
CA ASP A 13 -13.40 35.39 16.85
C ASP A 13 -12.34 34.28 16.77
N GLU A 14 -12.02 33.65 17.91
CA GLU A 14 -11.09 32.52 17.98
C GLU A 14 -11.73 31.25 17.41
N GLU A 15 -13.00 31.00 17.70
CA GLU A 15 -13.75 29.88 17.13
C GLU A 15 -13.84 29.96 15.59
N ASP A 16 -14.20 31.14 15.07
CA ASP A 16 -14.24 31.40 13.64
C ASP A 16 -12.86 31.23 12.99
N SER A 17 -11.81 31.67 13.67
CA SER A 17 -10.44 31.51 13.20
C SER A 17 -10.07 30.02 13.07
N VAL A 18 -10.44 29.19 14.05
CA VAL A 18 -10.17 27.75 14.04
C VAL A 18 -10.98 27.03 12.95
N ASN A 19 -12.26 27.37 12.77
CA ASN A 19 -13.07 26.85 11.66
C ASN A 19 -12.48 27.23 10.30
N ARG A 20 -12.02 28.47 10.15
CA ARG A 20 -11.34 28.95 8.95
C ARG A 20 -10.06 28.17 8.67
N TYR A 21 -9.20 27.94 9.67
CA TYR A 21 -7.98 27.16 9.48
C TYR A 21 -8.28 25.70 9.14
N ALA A 22 -9.33 25.11 9.70
CA ALA A 22 -9.75 23.76 9.35
C ALA A 22 -10.18 23.68 7.87
N ASN A 23 -10.93 24.68 7.37
CA ASN A 23 -11.29 24.77 5.96
C ASN A 23 -10.05 24.96 5.05
N GLU A 24 -9.10 25.80 5.43
CA GLU A 24 -7.85 25.99 4.68
C GLU A 24 -7.01 24.70 4.61
N MET A 25 -6.98 23.89 5.67
CA MET A 25 -6.34 22.57 5.64
C MET A 25 -7.01 21.62 4.65
N VAL A 26 -8.35 21.63 4.60
CA VAL A 26 -9.09 20.83 3.61
C VAL A 26 -8.80 21.30 2.18
N ARG A 27 -8.74 22.62 1.95
CA ARG A 27 -8.36 23.21 0.66
C ARG A 27 -6.93 22.90 0.24
N ALA A 28 -6.04 22.68 1.21
CA ALA A 28 -4.67 22.22 0.99
C ALA A 28 -4.57 20.70 0.70
N GLY A 29 -5.70 19.98 0.59
CA GLY A 29 -5.73 18.56 0.27
C GLY A 29 -5.72 17.62 1.49
N ILE A 30 -5.96 18.13 2.69
CA ILE A 30 -5.99 17.31 3.92
C ILE A 30 -7.44 16.94 4.27
N SER A 31 -7.78 15.66 4.20
CA SER A 31 -9.08 15.16 4.66
C SER A 31 -9.19 15.25 6.18
N MET A 32 -9.91 16.25 6.67
CA MET A 32 -10.09 16.51 8.10
C MET A 32 -11.36 15.83 8.64
N LEU A 33 -11.21 14.89 9.57
CA LEU A 33 -12.32 14.26 10.29
C LEU A 33 -12.40 14.77 11.72
N ILE A 34 -13.53 15.34 12.09
CA ILE A 34 -13.73 16.00 13.39
C ILE A 34 -14.92 15.38 14.13
N ALA A 35 -14.74 15.13 15.42
CA ALA A 35 -15.82 14.64 16.28
C ALA A 35 -16.93 15.69 16.42
N ALA A 36 -18.19 15.27 16.34
CA ALA A 36 -19.34 16.16 16.50
C ALA A 36 -19.42 16.82 17.89
N GLY A 37 -18.95 16.14 18.94
CA GLY A 37 -19.05 16.58 20.34
C GLY A 37 -19.97 15.66 21.16
N ASN A 38 -19.97 15.82 22.48
CA ASN A 38 -20.68 14.94 23.42
C ASN A 38 -21.73 15.68 24.30
N SER A 39 -22.35 16.74 23.78
CA SER A 39 -23.25 17.63 24.53
C SER A 39 -24.74 17.27 24.47
N ALA A 40 -25.13 16.23 23.72
CA ALA A 40 -26.47 15.64 23.75
C ALA A 40 -27.67 16.58 23.47
N ALA A 41 -27.54 17.58 22.59
CA ALA A 41 -28.67 18.44 22.23
C ALA A 41 -28.58 18.98 20.78
N PRO A 42 -29.71 19.42 20.19
CA PRO A 42 -29.70 20.16 18.94
C PRO A 42 -28.89 21.46 19.06
N GLY A 43 -28.13 21.79 18.02
CA GLY A 43 -27.34 23.02 17.98
C GLY A 43 -26.03 22.95 18.77
N THR A 44 -25.55 21.76 19.15
CA THR A 44 -24.34 21.62 20.00
C THR A 44 -23.11 21.12 19.26
N ILE A 45 -23.10 21.16 17.93
CA ILE A 45 -21.88 20.94 17.14
C ILE A 45 -20.91 22.09 17.43
N GLY A 46 -19.82 21.78 18.14
CA GLY A 46 -18.81 22.77 18.50
C GLY A 46 -17.73 22.97 17.43
N THR A 47 -16.85 23.94 17.66
CA THR A 47 -15.64 24.18 16.86
C THR A 47 -14.57 23.12 17.18
N PRO A 48 -13.84 22.54 16.19
CA PRO A 48 -13.89 22.77 14.74
C PRO A 48 -14.91 21.93 13.97
N GLY A 49 -15.78 21.17 14.65
CA GLY A 49 -16.79 20.31 14.00
C GLY A 49 -17.84 21.10 13.22
N GLY A 50 -18.00 22.38 13.53
CA GLY A 50 -18.84 23.33 12.81
C GLY A 50 -18.24 23.82 11.49
N ALA A 51 -16.98 23.56 11.16
CA ALA A 51 -16.37 24.00 9.90
C ALA A 51 -17.09 23.40 8.66
N GLU A 52 -17.08 24.15 7.55
CA GLU A 52 -17.83 23.79 6.33
C GLU A 52 -17.22 22.58 5.62
N ASP A 53 -15.91 22.62 5.41
CA ASP A 53 -15.23 21.69 4.54
C ASP A 53 -14.86 20.36 5.23
N VAL A 54 -14.83 20.35 6.57
CA VAL A 54 -14.47 19.16 7.37
C VAL A 54 -15.57 18.11 7.37
N ILE A 55 -15.18 16.86 7.64
CA ILE A 55 -16.10 15.73 7.82
C ILE A 55 -16.39 15.59 9.31
N THR A 56 -17.59 15.99 9.73
CA THR A 56 -18.00 15.92 11.13
C THR A 56 -18.67 14.57 11.41
N VAL A 57 -18.22 13.87 12.45
CA VAL A 57 -18.63 12.49 12.75
C VAL A 57 -19.43 12.41 14.04
N GLY A 58 -20.69 11.98 13.93
CA GLY A 58 -21.57 11.62 15.05
C GLY A 58 -21.31 10.23 15.61
N ALA A 59 -21.80 9.95 16.82
CA ALA A 59 -21.59 8.66 17.50
C ALA A 59 -22.86 7.81 17.51
N LEU A 60 -22.70 6.53 17.20
CA LEU A 60 -23.74 5.50 17.28
C LEU A 60 -23.47 4.53 18.42
N ASN A 61 -24.56 4.00 18.97
CA ASN A 61 -24.56 2.79 19.79
C ASN A 61 -24.36 1.54 18.92
N LYS A 62 -24.07 0.39 19.55
CA LYS A 62 -23.90 -0.89 18.84
C LYS A 62 -25.16 -1.37 18.11
N ASN A 63 -26.33 -0.91 18.55
CA ASN A 63 -27.60 -1.16 17.87
C ASN A 63 -27.88 -0.15 16.74
N THR A 64 -26.90 0.66 16.35
CA THR A 64 -26.95 1.66 15.27
C THR A 64 -27.87 2.87 15.51
N ALA A 65 -28.49 2.96 16.68
CA ALA A 65 -29.14 4.20 17.11
C ALA A 65 -28.09 5.26 17.44
N ILE A 66 -28.44 6.54 17.29
CA ILE A 66 -27.59 7.64 17.76
C ILE A 66 -27.29 7.46 19.25
N ALA A 67 -26.05 7.68 19.64
CA ALA A 67 -25.66 7.64 21.03
C ALA A 67 -26.27 8.85 21.75
N GLU A 68 -26.79 8.63 22.96
CA GLU A 68 -27.49 9.66 23.74
C GLU A 68 -26.64 10.90 24.04
N TYR A 69 -25.31 10.78 23.98
CA TYR A 69 -24.38 11.88 24.19
C TYR A 69 -24.01 12.60 22.89
N SER A 70 -24.28 12.05 21.70
CA SER A 70 -23.81 12.63 20.43
C SER A 70 -24.37 14.04 20.25
N SER A 71 -23.52 14.99 19.88
CA SER A 71 -23.97 16.33 19.53
C SER A 71 -24.68 16.33 18.19
N GLU A 72 -25.69 17.18 18.08
CA GLU A 72 -26.58 17.29 16.92
C GLU A 72 -26.50 18.70 16.36
N GLY A 73 -26.68 18.80 15.05
CA GLY A 73 -26.82 20.07 14.37
C GLY A 73 -28.16 20.76 14.66
N PRO A 74 -28.47 21.83 13.92
CA PRO A 74 -27.60 22.47 12.94
C PRO A 74 -26.39 23.16 13.59
N THR A 75 -25.43 23.62 12.80
CA THR A 75 -24.41 24.56 13.31
C THR A 75 -25.04 25.93 13.64
N GLU A 76 -24.30 26.83 14.28
CA GLU A 76 -24.75 28.22 14.53
C GLU A 76 -25.18 28.94 13.23
N GLU A 77 -24.51 28.64 12.12
CA GLU A 77 -24.83 29.17 10.79
C GLU A 77 -25.98 28.44 10.08
N GLY A 78 -26.64 27.47 10.72
CA GLY A 78 -27.76 26.73 10.16
C GLY A 78 -27.38 25.59 9.20
N ARG A 79 -26.10 25.17 9.17
CA ARG A 79 -25.65 24.07 8.30
C ARG A 79 -26.00 22.71 8.92
N VAL A 80 -26.36 21.74 8.07
CA VAL A 80 -26.65 20.37 8.52
C VAL A 80 -25.33 19.68 8.89
N LYS A 81 -25.24 19.27 10.15
CA LYS A 81 -24.13 18.49 10.73
C LYS A 81 -24.72 17.52 11.77
N PRO A 82 -24.08 16.38 12.07
CA PRO A 82 -22.84 15.86 11.49
C PRO A 82 -22.97 15.51 10.00
N ASN A 83 -21.86 15.24 9.30
CA ASN A 83 -21.90 14.75 7.91
C ASN A 83 -22.31 13.28 7.86
N VAL A 84 -21.75 12.47 8.76
CA VAL A 84 -21.96 11.03 8.88
C VAL A 84 -21.89 10.61 10.34
N ALA A 85 -22.33 9.39 10.65
CA ALA A 85 -22.23 8.80 11.98
C ALA A 85 -21.55 7.42 11.93
N PHE A 86 -20.87 7.05 13.01
CA PHE A 86 -20.22 5.75 13.14
C PHE A 86 -20.27 5.24 14.59
N VAL A 87 -19.99 3.95 14.79
CA VAL A 87 -20.02 3.34 16.14
C VAL A 87 -19.02 4.03 17.05
N GLY A 88 -19.55 4.64 18.12
CA GLY A 88 -18.78 5.40 19.11
C GLY A 88 -18.97 4.93 20.54
N SER A 89 -19.96 4.08 20.84
CA SER A 89 -20.22 3.58 22.19
C SER A 89 -19.62 2.20 22.45
N ASP A 90 -19.01 2.03 23.63
CA ASP A 90 -18.37 0.80 24.11
C ASP A 90 -17.40 0.21 23.10
N VAL A 91 -16.60 1.08 22.48
CA VAL A 91 -15.58 0.72 21.48
C VAL A 91 -14.33 0.28 22.23
N MET A 92 -13.97 -0.99 22.07
CA MET A 92 -12.73 -1.55 22.62
C MET A 92 -11.53 -1.02 21.84
N SER A 93 -10.54 -0.47 22.55
CA SER A 93 -9.29 0.01 21.95
C SER A 93 -8.11 -0.22 22.90
N ALA A 94 -6.90 0.05 22.40
CA ALA A 94 -5.67 -0.10 23.16
C ALA A 94 -5.69 0.82 24.40
N GLN A 95 -5.41 0.24 25.57
CA GLN A 95 -5.33 0.99 26.81
C GLN A 95 -3.96 1.65 26.94
N HIS A 96 -3.93 2.95 27.23
CA HIS A 96 -2.67 3.65 27.46
C HIS A 96 -1.93 3.04 28.67
N ASN A 97 -0.59 2.95 28.57
CA ASN A 97 0.30 2.44 29.62
C ASN A 97 0.02 1.01 30.12
N SER A 98 -0.66 0.16 29.34
CA SER A 98 -0.91 -1.25 29.72
C SER A 98 0.09 -2.24 29.13
N GLY A 99 0.70 -1.93 27.97
CA GLY A 99 1.56 -2.84 27.20
C GLY A 99 0.78 -3.78 26.27
N ASP A 100 -0.29 -4.40 26.77
CA ASP A 100 -1.13 -5.36 26.02
C ASP A 100 -2.64 -5.24 26.33
N GLY A 101 -3.01 -4.33 27.23
CA GLY A 101 -4.39 -4.19 27.71
C GLY A 101 -5.30 -3.46 26.73
N TYR A 102 -6.57 -3.81 26.78
CA TYR A 102 -7.65 -3.14 26.03
C TYR A 102 -8.71 -2.60 26.99
N VAL A 103 -9.30 -1.48 26.63
CA VAL A 103 -10.37 -0.83 27.40
C VAL A 103 -11.46 -0.31 26.46
N ALA A 104 -12.71 -0.38 26.91
CA ALA A 104 -13.84 0.22 26.21
C ALA A 104 -13.99 1.69 26.61
N PHE A 105 -14.15 2.56 25.62
CA PHE A 105 -14.60 3.93 25.81
C PHE A 105 -15.77 4.28 24.89
N SER A 106 -16.49 5.33 25.27
CA SER A 106 -17.65 5.86 24.54
C SER A 106 -17.43 7.34 24.21
N GLY A 107 -17.74 7.74 22.99
CA GLY A 107 -17.67 9.13 22.55
C GLY A 107 -17.66 9.30 21.03
N THR A 108 -17.99 10.50 20.56
CA THR A 108 -17.75 10.90 19.15
C THR A 108 -16.26 10.84 18.78
N SER A 109 -15.37 10.95 19.78
CA SER A 109 -13.94 10.69 19.64
C SER A 109 -13.58 9.23 19.37
N MET A 110 -14.47 8.26 19.63
CA MET A 110 -14.27 6.86 19.27
C MET A 110 -14.86 6.55 17.89
N ALA A 111 -15.95 7.24 17.51
CA ALA A 111 -16.53 7.14 16.16
C ALA A 111 -15.61 7.74 15.07
N THR A 112 -15.02 8.93 15.34
CA THR A 112 -14.15 9.65 14.40
C THR A 112 -12.98 8.82 13.86
N PRO A 113 -12.14 8.16 14.70
CA PRO A 113 -11.04 7.33 14.20
C PRO A 113 -11.53 6.08 13.46
N GLY A 114 -12.74 5.58 13.73
CA GLY A 114 -13.35 4.51 12.95
C GLY A 114 -13.58 4.94 11.49
N VAL A 115 -14.16 6.13 11.29
CA VAL A 115 -14.31 6.70 9.94
C VAL A 115 -12.96 7.08 9.34
N ALA A 116 -11.99 7.54 10.14
CA ALA A 116 -10.65 7.85 9.65
C ALA A 116 -9.95 6.59 9.10
N GLY A 117 -10.16 5.44 9.72
CA GLY A 117 -9.72 4.14 9.20
C GLY A 117 -10.38 3.79 7.86
N THR A 118 -11.69 4.04 7.71
CA THR A 118 -12.38 3.90 6.42
C THR A 118 -11.78 4.81 5.35
N VAL A 119 -11.54 6.08 5.66
CA VAL A 119 -10.91 7.05 4.74
C VAL A 119 -9.50 6.62 4.37
N ALA A 120 -8.72 6.06 5.31
CA ALA A 120 -7.40 5.53 5.00
C ALA A 120 -7.47 4.38 3.98
N LEU A 121 -8.45 3.48 4.11
CA LEU A 121 -8.68 2.41 3.12
C LEU A 121 -9.16 2.97 1.77
N MET A 122 -9.99 4.01 1.77
CA MET A 122 -10.41 4.69 0.53
C MET A 122 -9.22 5.32 -0.19
N LEU A 123 -8.33 6.00 0.54
CA LEU A 123 -7.11 6.60 -0.01
C LEU A 123 -6.07 5.54 -0.43
N GLN A 124 -6.05 4.39 0.25
CA GLN A 124 -5.26 3.24 -0.20
C GLN A 124 -5.80 2.68 -1.51
N ALA A 125 -7.12 2.60 -1.68
CA ALA A 125 -7.72 2.12 -2.92
C ALA A 125 -7.57 3.13 -4.07
N ASN A 126 -7.69 4.42 -3.78
CA ASN A 126 -7.48 5.50 -4.73
C ASN A 126 -6.80 6.72 -4.04
N PRO A 127 -5.48 6.89 -4.23
CA PRO A 127 -4.73 8.00 -3.63
C PRO A 127 -5.04 9.37 -4.25
N ASP A 128 -5.80 9.43 -5.36
CA ASP A 128 -6.10 10.66 -6.11
C ASP A 128 -7.38 11.34 -5.63
N LEU A 129 -8.05 10.73 -4.65
CA LEU A 129 -9.26 11.29 -4.05
C LEU A 129 -8.94 12.61 -3.35
N SER A 130 -9.60 13.68 -3.81
CA SER A 130 -9.59 14.93 -3.07
C SER A 130 -10.40 14.80 -1.78
N PRO A 131 -10.18 15.66 -0.77
CA PRO A 131 -11.02 15.69 0.42
C PRO A 131 -12.52 15.85 0.13
N PHE A 132 -12.86 16.54 -0.96
CA PHE A 132 -14.24 16.68 -1.44
C PHE A 132 -14.81 15.33 -1.91
N ASP A 133 -14.02 14.56 -2.67
CA ASP A 133 -14.42 13.23 -3.14
C ASP A 133 -14.60 12.26 -1.98
N VAL A 134 -13.65 12.25 -1.02
CA VAL A 134 -13.74 11.44 0.19
C VAL A 134 -15.05 11.72 0.94
N ARG A 135 -15.37 13.00 1.14
CA ARG A 135 -16.59 13.41 1.84
C ARG A 135 -17.85 12.97 1.09
N ASN A 136 -17.91 13.17 -0.22
CA ASN A 136 -19.08 12.79 -1.02
C ASN A 136 -19.27 11.28 -1.07
N ILE A 137 -18.21 10.49 -1.29
CA ILE A 137 -18.30 9.03 -1.32
C ILE A 137 -18.83 8.50 0.01
N LEU A 138 -18.29 8.98 1.15
CA LEU A 138 -18.80 8.60 2.47
C LEU A 138 -20.29 8.94 2.63
N GLN A 139 -20.71 10.12 2.16
CA GLN A 139 -22.09 10.61 2.27
C GLN A 139 -23.07 9.86 1.37
N GLU A 140 -22.67 9.48 0.16
CA GLU A 140 -23.53 8.82 -0.82
C GLU A 140 -23.72 7.33 -0.52
N THR A 141 -22.65 6.68 -0.06
CA THR A 141 -22.60 5.25 0.28
C THR A 141 -23.11 4.95 1.70
N ALA A 142 -23.24 5.96 2.56
CA ALA A 142 -23.77 5.79 3.91
C ALA A 142 -25.17 5.17 3.91
N THR A 143 -25.39 4.26 4.86
CA THR A 143 -26.71 3.70 5.13
C THR A 143 -27.55 4.76 5.83
N TYR A 144 -28.55 5.27 5.10
CA TYR A 144 -29.46 6.28 5.62
C TYR A 144 -30.13 5.83 6.93
N ARG A 145 -30.24 6.76 7.88
CA ARG A 145 -30.89 6.54 9.16
C ARG A 145 -31.95 7.60 9.37
N GLU A 146 -33.20 7.15 9.42
CA GLU A 146 -34.32 8.02 9.76
C GLU A 146 -34.19 8.46 11.21
N CYS A 147 -34.36 9.76 11.42
CA CYS A 147 -34.29 10.37 12.73
C CYS A 147 -35.67 10.27 13.40
N HIS A 148 -35.71 9.75 14.62
CA HIS A 148 -36.89 9.78 15.48
C HIS A 148 -36.55 10.53 16.76
N TYR A 149 -36.99 11.78 16.85
CA TYR A 149 -36.73 12.63 18.02
C TYR A 149 -37.47 12.09 19.26
N MET A 150 -36.81 12.18 20.41
CA MET A 150 -37.17 11.63 21.72
C MET A 150 -38.69 11.45 21.98
N GLY A 151 -39.20 10.24 21.74
CA GLY A 151 -40.49 9.78 22.26
C GLY A 151 -41.75 10.23 21.51
N ALA A 152 -41.63 10.93 20.38
CA ALA A 152 -42.76 11.22 19.51
C ALA A 152 -42.42 10.85 18.07
N ASN A 153 -43.39 10.29 17.38
CA ASN A 153 -43.34 9.84 16.00
C ASN A 153 -43.19 11.05 15.02
N GLN A 154 -42.11 11.81 15.14
CA GLN A 154 -41.80 12.96 14.30
C GLN A 154 -40.47 12.69 13.59
N PRO A 155 -40.49 12.48 12.26
CA PRO A 155 -39.26 12.48 11.48
C PRO A 155 -38.59 13.85 11.61
N CYS A 156 -37.27 13.89 11.48
CA CYS A 156 -36.56 15.16 11.33
C CYS A 156 -37.24 15.99 10.20
N ALA A 157 -37.40 17.30 10.37
CA ALA A 157 -38.15 18.14 9.42
C ALA A 157 -37.59 18.04 7.99
N GLU A 158 -36.28 17.77 7.91
CA GLU A 158 -35.51 17.54 6.71
C GLU A 158 -35.91 16.28 5.93
N ASP A 159 -36.39 15.24 6.63
CA ASP A 159 -36.75 13.93 6.06
C ASP A 159 -38.10 13.98 5.30
N LEU A 160 -38.92 15.02 5.56
CA LEU A 160 -40.18 15.27 4.84
C LEU A 160 -39.97 15.87 3.45
N ILE A 161 -38.73 16.23 3.10
CA ILE A 161 -38.35 16.78 1.81
C ILE A 161 -37.78 15.63 0.95
N PRO A 162 -38.40 15.25 -0.19
CA PRO A 162 -38.03 14.07 -1.00
C PRO A 162 -36.58 13.98 -1.51
N LYS A 163 -35.73 14.96 -1.22
CA LYS A 163 -34.34 15.05 -1.68
C LYS A 163 -33.29 15.11 -0.57
N ASN A 164 -33.66 15.26 0.71
CA ASN A 164 -32.67 15.39 1.77
C ASN A 164 -32.38 14.01 2.38
N ARG A 165 -31.34 13.32 1.89
CA ARG A 165 -30.78 12.13 2.56
C ARG A 165 -29.97 12.51 3.83
N GLN A 166 -30.05 13.76 4.30
CA GLN A 166 -29.29 14.28 5.43
C GLN A 166 -30.20 14.90 6.49
N ASN A 167 -29.86 14.69 7.76
CA ASN A 167 -30.51 15.32 8.91
C ASN A 167 -29.49 15.74 9.98
N ASN A 168 -29.93 16.56 10.94
CA ASN A 168 -29.07 17.11 11.99
C ASN A 168 -28.62 16.09 13.06
N VAL A 169 -29.06 14.83 12.98
CA VAL A 169 -28.77 13.80 13.98
C VAL A 169 -27.73 12.81 13.45
N TYR A 170 -28.03 12.20 12.31
CA TYR A 170 -27.21 11.17 11.67
C TYR A 170 -26.39 11.70 10.48
N GLY A 171 -26.60 12.95 10.06
CA GLY A 171 -26.09 13.44 8.79
C GLY A 171 -26.67 12.61 7.65
N HIS A 172 -25.81 12.11 6.77
CA HIS A 172 -26.16 11.18 5.69
C HIS A 172 -26.41 9.75 6.16
N GLY A 173 -26.14 9.43 7.43
CA GLY A 173 -26.38 8.13 8.02
C GLY A 173 -25.12 7.44 8.54
N HIS A 174 -25.23 6.12 8.69
CA HIS A 174 -24.15 5.27 9.16
C HIS A 174 -23.15 5.01 8.03
N VAL A 175 -21.87 5.34 8.25
CA VAL A 175 -20.80 5.01 7.29
C VAL A 175 -20.78 3.51 7.06
N GLU A 176 -20.79 3.11 5.77
CA GLU A 176 -20.53 1.74 5.39
C GLU A 176 -19.18 1.63 4.68
N ALA A 177 -18.23 0.98 5.35
CA ALA A 177 -16.82 0.99 4.94
C ALA A 177 -16.61 0.26 3.62
N LEU A 178 -17.26 -0.90 3.41
CA LEU A 178 -17.09 -1.67 2.18
C LEU A 178 -17.59 -0.89 0.96
N ALA A 179 -18.79 -0.31 1.05
CA ALA A 179 -19.37 0.47 -0.05
C ALA A 179 -18.52 1.71 -0.36
N ALA A 180 -18.05 2.42 0.67
CA ALA A 180 -17.18 3.59 0.48
C ALA A 180 -15.84 3.24 -0.18
N VAL A 181 -15.20 2.13 0.22
CA VAL A 181 -13.93 1.68 -0.36
C VAL A 181 -14.11 1.18 -1.80
N MET A 182 -15.21 0.48 -2.09
CA MET A 182 -15.50 0.02 -3.45
C MET A 182 -15.77 1.20 -4.39
N GLU A 183 -16.55 2.19 -3.97
CA GLU A 183 -16.78 3.40 -4.76
C GLU A 183 -15.49 4.20 -4.98
N ALA A 184 -14.65 4.31 -3.94
CA ALA A 184 -13.31 4.91 -4.06
C ALA A 184 -12.44 4.20 -5.11
N ALA A 185 -12.41 2.85 -5.08
CA ALA A 185 -11.66 2.04 -6.03
C ALA A 185 -12.20 2.17 -7.46
N GLN A 186 -13.52 2.33 -7.61
CA GLN A 186 -14.21 2.31 -8.90
C GLN A 186 -14.32 3.68 -9.59
N ARG A 187 -13.85 4.76 -8.94
CA ARG A 187 -14.00 6.14 -9.40
C ARG A 187 -13.50 6.36 -10.84
N ASP A 188 -12.31 5.84 -11.16
CA ASP A 188 -11.67 6.06 -12.45
C ASP A 188 -11.80 4.85 -13.38
N TYR A 189 -11.71 3.63 -12.81
CA TYR A 189 -11.81 2.37 -13.54
C TYR A 189 -12.70 1.40 -12.78
N GLN A 190 -13.47 0.57 -13.49
CA GLN A 190 -14.21 -0.50 -12.84
C GLN A 190 -13.22 -1.48 -12.19
N LEU A 191 -13.46 -1.85 -10.93
CA LEU A 191 -12.63 -2.80 -10.21
C LEU A 191 -12.89 -4.21 -10.76
N ASP A 192 -11.83 -4.85 -11.23
CA ASP A 192 -11.85 -6.24 -11.65
C ASP A 192 -11.13 -7.12 -10.63
N THR A 193 -11.88 -8.00 -9.97
CA THR A 193 -11.35 -8.93 -8.97
C THR A 193 -10.92 -10.27 -9.57
N SER A 194 -11.11 -10.48 -10.88
CA SER A 194 -10.62 -11.68 -11.57
C SER A 194 -9.12 -11.60 -11.85
N VAL A 195 -8.54 -10.41 -11.72
CA VAL A 195 -7.11 -10.15 -11.89
C VAL A 195 -6.52 -9.62 -10.59
N SER A 196 -5.31 -10.06 -10.25
CA SER A 196 -4.60 -9.61 -9.06
C SER A 196 -3.13 -9.37 -9.33
N VAL A 197 -2.59 -8.34 -8.67
CA VAL A 197 -1.15 -8.03 -8.63
C VAL A 197 -0.61 -8.46 -7.27
N ILE A 198 0.45 -9.26 -7.25
CA ILE A 198 1.10 -9.75 -6.03
C ILE A 198 2.57 -9.35 -6.08
N VAL A 199 3.08 -8.76 -5.00
CA VAL A 199 4.50 -8.43 -4.88
C VAL A 199 5.19 -9.58 -4.18
N GLU A 200 6.10 -10.26 -4.89
CA GLU A 200 6.83 -11.43 -4.39
C GLU A 200 8.07 -11.03 -3.59
N THR A 201 8.63 -9.85 -3.86
CA THR A 201 9.79 -9.34 -3.12
C THR A 201 9.45 -9.11 -1.65
N ALA A 202 10.06 -9.91 -0.78
CA ALA A 202 9.81 -9.85 0.65
C ALA A 202 10.35 -8.54 1.28
N PRO A 203 9.61 -7.92 2.22
CA PRO A 203 10.12 -6.80 2.98
C PRO A 203 11.21 -7.25 3.98
N GLY A 204 12.12 -6.34 4.27
CA GLY A 204 13.12 -6.46 5.32
C GLY A 204 12.52 -6.41 6.73
N LYS A 205 13.40 -6.43 7.74
CA LYS A 205 13.01 -6.45 9.16
C LYS A 205 12.29 -5.19 9.65
N ASP A 206 12.35 -4.11 8.88
CA ASP A 206 11.70 -2.83 9.11
C ASP A 206 10.42 -2.63 8.29
N ASP A 207 9.89 -3.72 7.69
CA ASP A 207 8.67 -3.71 6.87
C ASP A 207 8.81 -2.89 5.58
N ARG A 208 10.02 -2.88 5.00
CA ARG A 208 10.36 -2.16 3.77
C ARG A 208 11.19 -3.02 2.84
N ILE A 209 11.01 -2.88 1.54
CA ILE A 209 11.89 -3.50 0.55
C ILE A 209 13.12 -2.61 0.37
N HIS A 210 14.32 -3.14 0.62
CA HIS A 210 15.57 -2.41 0.45
C HIS A 210 16.08 -2.67 -0.97
N LEU A 211 16.26 -1.62 -1.76
CA LEU A 211 16.71 -1.72 -3.14
C LEU A 211 18.10 -1.09 -3.28
N ALA A 212 19.09 -1.92 -3.61
CA ALA A 212 20.43 -1.51 -3.98
C ALA A 212 20.62 -1.55 -5.51
N PRO A 213 21.72 -1.00 -6.05
CA PRO A 213 22.00 -1.05 -7.48
C PRO A 213 21.96 -2.47 -8.04
N GLY A 214 21.03 -2.71 -8.97
CA GLY A 214 20.78 -4.02 -9.58
C GLY A 214 19.56 -4.76 -9.06
N ASP A 215 18.97 -4.29 -7.96
CA ASP A 215 17.75 -4.86 -7.42
C ASP A 215 16.50 -4.30 -8.14
N GLY A 216 15.43 -5.08 -8.10
CA GLY A 216 14.10 -4.71 -8.57
C GLY A 216 13.03 -5.36 -7.72
N ILE A 217 11.81 -4.86 -7.86
CA ILE A 217 10.62 -5.44 -7.22
C ILE A 217 9.99 -6.40 -8.20
N GLU A 218 9.96 -7.68 -7.84
CA GLU A 218 9.29 -8.74 -8.59
C GLU A 218 7.80 -8.76 -8.27
N VAL A 219 7.01 -8.83 -9.32
CA VAL A 219 5.55 -8.79 -9.29
C VAL A 219 5.01 -9.97 -10.07
N GLU A 220 4.12 -10.74 -9.46
CA GLU A 220 3.34 -11.79 -10.10
C GLU A 220 1.94 -11.27 -10.42
N LEU A 221 1.44 -11.63 -11.60
CA LEU A 221 0.13 -11.26 -12.11
C LEU A 221 -0.70 -12.51 -12.31
N SER A 222 -1.92 -12.48 -11.77
CA SER A 222 -2.90 -13.54 -12.03
C SER A 222 -3.98 -13.01 -12.95
N GLY A 223 -4.20 -13.66 -14.10
CA GLY A 223 -5.21 -13.27 -15.10
C GLY A 223 -4.62 -12.60 -16.34
N TYR A 224 -5.49 -12.12 -17.23
CA TYR A 224 -5.06 -11.44 -18.47
C TYR A 224 -4.91 -9.94 -18.22
N VAL A 225 -3.69 -9.42 -18.33
CA VAL A 225 -3.35 -8.01 -18.10
C VAL A 225 -2.89 -7.38 -19.41
N ASP A 226 -3.45 -6.20 -19.71
CA ASP A 226 -3.08 -5.40 -20.87
C ASP A 226 -1.89 -4.49 -20.56
N THR A 227 -1.97 -3.74 -19.46
CA THR A 227 -0.92 -2.79 -19.06
C THR A 227 -0.71 -2.84 -17.54
N LEU A 228 0.56 -2.92 -17.10
CA LEU A 228 0.94 -2.73 -15.70
C LEU A 228 1.43 -1.30 -15.48
N GLN A 229 0.88 -0.61 -14.48
CA GLN A 229 1.23 0.75 -14.13
C GLN A 229 1.75 0.83 -12.70
N TRP A 230 2.66 1.77 -12.48
CA TRP A 230 3.21 2.08 -11.17
C TRP A 230 3.37 3.58 -10.97
N ARG A 231 3.50 4.01 -9.72
CA ARG A 231 3.86 5.38 -9.35
C ARG A 231 4.50 5.43 -7.97
N SER A 232 5.10 6.57 -7.67
CA SER A 232 5.60 6.91 -6.32
C SER A 232 4.64 7.86 -5.61
N ASN A 233 4.70 7.91 -4.28
CA ASN A 233 4.05 8.92 -3.43
C ASN A 233 4.32 10.38 -3.83
N HIS A 234 5.35 10.62 -4.64
CA HIS A 234 5.69 11.92 -5.21
C HIS A 234 4.98 12.24 -6.53
N LEU A 235 4.54 11.21 -7.27
CA LEU A 235 3.78 11.31 -8.51
C LEU A 235 2.29 11.17 -8.21
N ARG A 236 1.70 12.25 -7.67
CA ARG A 236 0.28 12.21 -7.26
C ARG A 236 -0.67 12.17 -8.44
N ASP A 237 -0.38 12.89 -9.51
CA ASP A 237 -1.34 13.08 -10.60
C ASP A 237 -1.09 12.15 -11.81
N ASP A 238 0.05 11.44 -11.83
CA ASP A 238 0.50 10.67 -12.98
C ASP A 238 0.85 9.22 -12.64
N TRP A 239 0.54 8.34 -13.59
CA TRP A 239 0.89 6.91 -13.57
C TRP A 239 1.92 6.62 -14.67
N ALA A 240 2.97 5.86 -14.34
CA ALA A 240 3.96 5.40 -15.30
C ALA A 240 3.65 3.97 -15.73
N ASN A 241 3.67 3.71 -17.04
CA ASN A 241 3.59 2.34 -17.55
C ASN A 241 4.91 1.61 -17.25
N LEU A 242 4.81 0.37 -16.80
CA LEU A 242 5.98 -0.46 -16.57
C LEU A 242 6.46 -1.04 -17.91
N HIS A 243 7.59 -0.53 -18.42
CA HIS A 243 8.09 -0.92 -19.74
C HIS A 243 8.69 -2.34 -19.81
N SER A 244 9.03 -2.94 -18.68
CA SER A 244 9.49 -4.33 -18.60
C SER A 244 8.36 -5.35 -18.79
N PHE A 245 7.10 -4.90 -18.73
CA PHE A 245 5.91 -5.75 -18.89
C PHE A 245 5.38 -5.69 -20.33
N ALA A 246 5.09 -6.85 -20.92
CA ALA A 246 4.33 -6.98 -22.16
C ALA A 246 2.94 -7.56 -21.90
N GLU A 247 1.99 -7.25 -22.80
CA GLU A 247 0.60 -7.73 -22.71
C GLU A 247 0.57 -9.26 -22.56
N GLY A 248 -0.12 -9.73 -21.52
CA GLY A 248 -0.28 -11.15 -21.21
C GLY A 248 0.88 -11.80 -20.43
N ASP A 249 1.91 -11.06 -20.02
CA ASP A 249 2.95 -11.60 -19.15
C ASP A 249 2.38 -11.94 -17.75
N GLU A 250 2.89 -13.03 -17.15
CA GLU A 250 2.50 -13.47 -15.81
C GLU A 250 3.37 -12.85 -14.71
N THR A 251 4.53 -12.28 -15.09
CA THR A 251 5.46 -11.65 -14.14
C THR A 251 6.03 -10.36 -14.71
N ALA A 252 6.42 -9.44 -13.82
CA ALA A 252 7.09 -8.21 -14.18
C ALA A 252 8.07 -7.77 -13.09
N THR A 253 9.08 -6.99 -13.48
CA THR A 253 10.07 -6.43 -12.54
C THR A 253 10.11 -4.92 -12.64
N LEU A 254 9.95 -4.23 -11.51
CA LEU A 254 10.17 -2.79 -11.38
C LEU A 254 11.58 -2.52 -10.83
N ASP A 255 12.51 -2.21 -11.71
CA ASP A 255 13.92 -2.00 -11.36
C ASP A 255 14.17 -0.68 -10.63
N LEU A 256 15.17 -0.67 -9.74
CA LEU A 256 15.65 0.56 -9.08
C LEU A 256 16.00 1.66 -10.10
N THR A 257 16.59 1.29 -11.24
CA THR A 257 17.01 2.23 -12.28
C THR A 257 15.83 3.01 -12.85
N THR A 258 14.71 2.33 -13.10
CA THR A 258 13.46 2.91 -13.60
C THR A 258 12.86 3.87 -12.56
N ILE A 259 12.89 3.48 -11.28
CA ILE A 259 12.41 4.32 -10.18
C ILE A 259 13.23 5.61 -10.06
N VAL A 260 14.56 5.47 -9.97
CA VAL A 260 15.50 6.60 -9.85
C VAL A 260 15.38 7.54 -11.04
N HIS A 261 15.29 7.01 -12.27
CA HIS A 261 15.15 7.81 -13.48
C HIS A 261 13.86 8.65 -13.49
N GLN A 262 12.75 8.13 -12.95
CA GLN A 262 11.52 8.92 -12.84
C GLN A 262 11.62 9.99 -11.75
N LEU A 263 12.18 9.66 -10.59
CA LEU A 263 12.22 10.56 -9.43
C LEU A 263 13.24 11.70 -9.57
N GLU A 264 14.37 11.49 -10.24
CA GLU A 264 15.44 12.50 -10.37
C GLU A 264 15.01 13.79 -11.09
N HIS A 265 13.92 13.72 -11.88
CA HIS A 265 13.39 14.85 -12.63
C HIS A 265 12.41 15.71 -11.82
N LEU A 266 12.03 15.27 -10.61
CA LEU A 266 11.06 15.97 -9.77
C LEU A 266 11.74 17.00 -8.87
N PRO A 267 11.20 18.24 -8.76
CA PRO A 267 11.81 19.29 -7.97
C PRO A 267 11.66 19.05 -6.46
N GLY A 268 12.77 19.17 -5.73
CA GLY A 268 12.76 19.20 -4.26
C GLY A 268 12.59 17.83 -3.58
N ILE A 269 12.95 16.75 -4.26
CA ILE A 269 12.82 15.37 -3.77
C ILE A 269 14.21 14.80 -3.51
N ASP A 270 14.38 14.15 -2.37
CA ASP A 270 15.53 13.29 -2.11
C ASP A 270 15.23 11.91 -2.70
N VAL A 271 16.05 11.47 -3.65
CA VAL A 271 15.83 10.18 -4.35
C VAL A 271 16.32 9.01 -3.50
N GLU A 272 17.26 9.26 -2.56
CA GLU A 272 17.71 8.24 -1.62
C GLU A 272 16.83 8.25 -0.37
N GLY A 273 16.51 7.07 0.16
CA GLY A 273 15.71 6.92 1.37
C GLY A 273 14.33 6.34 1.12
N ASN A 274 13.34 6.83 1.89
CA ASN A 274 12.06 6.15 2.04
C ASN A 274 11.04 6.66 1.04
N HIS A 275 10.47 5.73 0.28
CA HIS A 275 9.39 6.01 -0.65
C HIS A 275 8.28 4.99 -0.49
N THR A 276 7.08 5.36 -0.93
CA THR A 276 5.97 4.42 -1.10
C THR A 276 5.66 4.35 -2.57
N LEU A 277 5.66 3.14 -3.12
CA LEU A 277 5.29 2.88 -4.51
C LEU A 277 3.91 2.22 -4.54
N SER A 278 3.15 2.53 -5.58
CA SER A 278 1.83 1.95 -5.80
C SER A 278 1.78 1.34 -7.19
N LEU A 279 1.19 0.15 -7.33
CA LEU A 279 1.06 -0.60 -8.56
C LEU A 279 -0.40 -0.99 -8.82
N ARG A 280 -0.79 -0.98 -10.10
CA ARG A 280 -2.09 -1.48 -10.58
C ARG A 280 -1.95 -2.09 -11.97
N ALA A 281 -2.72 -3.13 -12.25
CA ALA A 281 -2.88 -3.65 -13.59
C ALA A 281 -4.18 -3.12 -14.22
N LEU A 282 -4.13 -2.84 -15.52
CA LEU A 282 -5.27 -2.46 -16.34
C LEU A 282 -5.61 -3.59 -17.31
N ILE A 283 -6.91 -3.81 -17.52
CA ILE A 283 -7.45 -4.81 -18.42
C ILE A 283 -8.31 -4.08 -19.44
N ALA A 284 -8.09 -4.32 -20.73
CA ALA A 284 -8.91 -3.73 -21.78
C ALA A 284 -10.31 -4.36 -21.79
N ASN A 285 -11.34 -3.51 -21.81
CA ASN A 285 -12.73 -3.93 -21.92
C ASN A 285 -13.17 -3.98 -23.39
N GLU A 286 -14.14 -4.84 -23.71
CA GLU A 286 -14.71 -4.96 -25.07
C GLU A 286 -15.32 -3.65 -25.61
N SER A 287 -15.67 -2.72 -24.72
CA SER A 287 -16.22 -1.39 -25.05
C SER A 287 -15.16 -0.32 -25.35
N GLY A 288 -13.86 -0.65 -25.28
CA GLY A 288 -12.75 0.27 -25.51
C GLY A 288 -12.32 1.11 -24.29
N GLY A 289 -12.82 0.78 -23.09
CA GLY A 289 -12.32 1.31 -21.81
C GLY A 289 -11.37 0.32 -21.12
N HIS A 290 -11.02 0.59 -19.87
CA HIS A 290 -10.27 -0.34 -19.03
C HIS A 290 -10.99 -0.63 -17.71
N SER A 291 -10.82 -1.84 -17.18
CA SER A 291 -10.98 -2.15 -15.76
C SER A 291 -9.60 -2.17 -15.09
N ALA A 292 -9.56 -2.06 -13.77
CA ALA A 292 -8.32 -2.05 -13.00
C ALA A 292 -8.37 -3.02 -11.83
N THR A 293 -7.21 -3.53 -11.44
CA THR A 293 -7.06 -4.30 -10.21
C THR A 293 -7.14 -3.40 -8.97
N SER A 294 -7.26 -4.02 -7.80
CA SER A 294 -6.99 -3.31 -6.54
C SER A 294 -5.57 -2.74 -6.52
N LEU A 295 -5.40 -1.61 -5.86
CA LEU A 295 -4.10 -0.98 -5.71
C LEU A 295 -3.21 -1.73 -4.72
N VAL A 296 -1.99 -2.08 -5.15
CA VAL A 296 -0.96 -2.62 -4.28
C VAL A 296 0.01 -1.52 -3.93
N SER A 297 0.28 -1.30 -2.65
CA SER A 297 1.27 -0.30 -2.21
C SER A 297 2.38 -0.96 -1.40
N VAL A 298 3.62 -0.61 -1.72
CA VAL A 298 4.83 -1.14 -1.09
C VAL A 298 5.71 -0.01 -0.58
N ASN A 299 6.26 -0.19 0.61
CA ASN A 299 7.23 0.73 1.19
C ASN A 299 8.64 0.29 0.79
N VAL A 300 9.41 1.20 0.24
CA VAL A 300 10.76 0.92 -0.27
C VAL A 300 11.78 1.86 0.36
N MET A 301 12.99 1.34 0.56
CA MET A 301 14.18 2.10 0.91
C MET A 301 15.14 2.03 -0.27
N LEU A 302 15.30 3.14 -0.98
CA LEU A 302 16.23 3.25 -2.11
C LEU A 302 17.61 3.58 -1.57
N MET A 303 18.61 2.77 -1.91
CA MET A 303 19.98 2.88 -1.41
C MET A 303 20.96 3.05 -2.58
N ASP A 304 22.02 3.83 -2.37
CA ASP A 304 23.09 4.04 -3.37
C ASP A 304 22.56 4.40 -4.78
N THR A 305 21.56 5.28 -4.82
CA THR A 305 20.82 5.64 -6.04
C THR A 305 21.71 6.30 -7.09
N ALA A 306 22.82 6.92 -6.66
CA ALA A 306 23.84 7.47 -7.55
C ALA A 306 24.49 6.41 -8.47
N ASN A 307 24.64 5.17 -7.98
CA ASN A 307 25.25 4.08 -8.75
C ASN A 307 24.22 3.20 -9.46
N ALA A 308 22.91 3.44 -9.28
CA ALA A 308 21.85 2.65 -9.91
C ALA A 308 22.02 2.57 -11.44
N LYS A 309 22.36 3.69 -12.10
CA LYS A 309 22.55 3.74 -13.56
C LYS A 309 23.81 3.01 -14.05
N SER A 310 24.85 2.89 -13.22
CA SER A 310 26.10 2.19 -13.61
C SER A 310 25.98 0.67 -13.61
N PHE A 311 24.96 0.11 -12.95
CA PHE A 311 24.74 -1.34 -12.90
C PHE A 311 24.07 -1.88 -14.18
N SER A 312 23.26 -1.06 -14.86
CA SER A 312 22.59 -1.40 -16.13
C SER A 312 23.55 -1.73 -17.28
N THR A 313 24.84 -1.40 -17.17
CA THR A 313 25.83 -1.57 -18.24
C THR A 313 26.67 -2.86 -18.17
N THR A 314 26.36 -3.78 -17.24
CA THR A 314 27.21 -4.96 -16.98
C THR A 314 26.73 -6.27 -17.61
N GLU A 315 25.92 -6.22 -18.67
CA GLU A 315 25.61 -7.39 -19.52
C GLU A 315 26.14 -7.30 -20.96
N GLU A 316 27.08 -6.39 -21.27
CA GLU A 316 27.84 -6.47 -22.52
C GLU A 316 29.34 -6.74 -22.31
N SER A 317 29.74 -7.93 -22.75
CA SER A 317 31.10 -8.34 -23.11
C SER A 317 32.09 -8.58 -21.96
N LEU A 318 32.38 -9.86 -21.73
CA LEU A 318 33.56 -10.38 -21.01
C LEU A 318 34.91 -9.87 -21.58
N PHE A 319 34.91 -9.05 -22.63
CA PHE A 319 36.08 -8.53 -23.34
C PHE A 319 36.02 -7.01 -23.60
N GLY A 320 35.11 -6.26 -22.94
CA GLY A 320 34.70 -4.90 -23.31
C GLY A 320 35.78 -3.80 -23.40
N ASP A 321 36.91 -3.91 -22.72
CA ASP A 321 37.95 -2.85 -22.69
C ASP A 321 39.31 -3.27 -23.25
N LEU A 322 39.38 -4.40 -23.95
CA LEU A 322 40.64 -4.86 -24.51
C LEU A 322 40.89 -4.24 -25.90
N PRO A 323 42.08 -3.65 -26.15
CA PRO A 323 42.44 -3.19 -27.48
C PRO A 323 42.27 -4.31 -28.50
N GLY A 324 41.75 -4.03 -29.70
CA GLY A 324 41.30 -5.04 -30.69
C GLY A 324 42.32 -6.12 -31.13
N TRP A 325 43.58 -6.05 -30.68
CA TRP A 325 44.59 -7.09 -30.86
C TRP A 325 44.64 -8.15 -29.75
N VAL A 326 44.00 -7.93 -28.60
CA VAL A 326 44.12 -8.83 -27.44
C VAL A 326 43.19 -10.05 -27.57
N ALA A 327 41.98 -9.88 -28.09
CA ALA A 327 41.04 -10.99 -28.33
C ALA A 327 41.65 -12.08 -29.25
N PRO A 328 42.24 -11.76 -30.42
CA PRO A 328 42.91 -12.79 -31.23
C PRO A 328 44.16 -13.36 -30.57
N ALA A 329 44.86 -12.61 -29.71
CA ALA A 329 46.03 -13.12 -28.98
C ALA A 329 45.64 -14.16 -27.92
N ILE A 330 44.56 -13.93 -27.16
CA ILE A 330 44.04 -14.89 -26.17
C ILE A 330 43.56 -16.16 -26.84
N LEU A 331 42.87 -16.04 -27.98
CA LEU A 331 42.36 -17.16 -28.75
C LEU A 331 43.53 -18.01 -29.33
N LEU A 332 44.60 -17.34 -29.77
CA LEU A 332 45.81 -18.01 -30.25
C LEU A 332 46.58 -18.70 -29.11
N ILE A 333 46.61 -18.13 -27.91
CA ILE A 333 47.19 -18.75 -26.71
C ILE A 333 46.39 -19.99 -26.28
N LEU A 334 45.05 -19.92 -26.30
CA LEU A 334 44.19 -21.06 -26.00
C LEU A 334 44.38 -22.20 -27.00
N VAL A 335 44.45 -21.88 -28.30
CA VAL A 335 44.74 -22.87 -29.35
C VAL A 335 46.12 -23.49 -29.15
N LEU A 336 47.16 -22.70 -28.81
CA LEU A 336 48.49 -23.22 -28.52
C LEU A 336 48.51 -24.10 -27.26
N LEU A 337 47.74 -23.77 -26.23
CA LEU A 337 47.62 -24.60 -25.02
C LEU A 337 46.92 -25.93 -25.32
N VAL A 338 45.86 -25.92 -26.14
CA VAL A 338 45.19 -27.15 -26.57
C VAL A 338 46.12 -28.01 -27.43
N ILE A 339 46.85 -27.41 -28.37
CA ILE A 339 47.84 -28.13 -29.19
C ILE A 339 48.97 -28.68 -28.31
N SER A 340 49.48 -27.90 -27.37
CA SER A 340 50.52 -28.36 -26.44
C SER A 340 50.02 -29.47 -25.52
N GLY A 341 48.76 -29.38 -25.05
CA GLY A 341 48.11 -30.43 -24.26
C GLY A 341 47.94 -31.72 -25.07
N MET A 342 47.52 -31.62 -26.33
CA MET A 342 47.44 -32.76 -27.25
C MET A 342 48.80 -33.38 -27.52
N ILE A 343 49.87 -32.59 -27.69
CA ILE A 343 51.24 -33.10 -27.88
C ILE A 343 51.76 -33.82 -26.62
N VAL A 344 51.44 -33.30 -25.43
CA VAL A 344 51.81 -33.97 -24.16
C VAL A 344 51.05 -35.28 -23.99
N LEU A 345 49.74 -35.30 -24.31
CA LEU A 345 48.93 -36.52 -24.27
C LEU A 345 49.39 -37.57 -25.29
N ASN A 346 49.79 -37.15 -26.50
CA ASN A 346 50.32 -38.07 -27.52
C ASN A 346 51.68 -38.67 -27.12
N LYS A 347 52.50 -37.94 -26.34
CA LYS A 347 53.77 -38.47 -25.81
C LYS A 347 53.61 -39.44 -24.65
N THR A 348 52.49 -39.40 -23.94
CA THR A 348 52.22 -40.35 -22.85
C THR A 348 51.72 -41.72 -23.33
N GLU A 349 51.21 -41.83 -24.57
CA GLU A 349 50.77 -43.13 -25.14
C GLU A 349 51.93 -43.99 -25.68
N GLU A 350 53.10 -43.42 -26.01
CA GLU A 350 54.26 -44.20 -26.50
C GLU A 350 55.16 -44.77 -25.38
N ALA A 351 54.86 -44.53 -24.10
CA ALA A 351 55.73 -44.87 -22.97
C ALA A 351 55.14 -45.86 -21.95
N ILE A 352 54.20 -46.72 -22.35
CA ILE A 352 53.73 -47.83 -21.50
C ILE A 352 54.02 -49.17 -22.20
N GLU A 353 55.24 -49.69 -22.01
CA GLU A 353 55.45 -51.15 -22.06
C GLU A 353 54.75 -51.74 -20.84
N VAL A 354 53.60 -52.40 -21.08
CA VAL A 354 52.93 -53.20 -20.05
C VAL A 354 53.72 -54.50 -19.90
N GLU A 355 54.54 -54.63 -18.86
CA GLU A 355 54.89 -55.94 -18.32
C GLU A 355 53.59 -56.63 -17.88
N THR A 356 53.22 -57.70 -18.57
CA THR A 356 52.06 -58.51 -18.22
C THR A 356 52.31 -59.20 -16.87
N MET A 357 51.64 -58.75 -15.81
CA MET A 357 51.55 -59.49 -14.55
C MET A 357 50.75 -60.78 -14.78
N ASP A 358 51.43 -61.91 -14.54
CA ASP A 358 50.87 -63.26 -14.57
C ASP A 358 50.08 -63.53 -13.27
N TRP A 359 48.75 -63.52 -13.37
CA TRP A 359 47.82 -63.71 -12.25
C TRP A 359 47.64 -65.18 -11.80
N THR A 360 48.58 -66.08 -12.11
CA THR A 360 48.48 -67.51 -11.76
C THR A 360 49.31 -67.94 -10.55
N LYS A 361 49.91 -67.01 -9.80
CA LYS A 361 50.58 -67.32 -8.52
C LYS A 361 49.77 -66.80 -7.34
N SER A 362 49.41 -67.74 -6.47
CA SER A 362 48.66 -67.48 -5.24
C SER A 362 49.57 -66.79 -4.22
N ASP A 363 49.22 -65.58 -3.80
CA ASP A 363 49.84 -64.97 -2.63
C ASP A 363 48.81 -64.83 -1.51
N GLN A 364 49.21 -65.30 -0.33
CA GLN A 364 48.42 -65.67 0.84
C GLN A 364 47.96 -64.49 1.72
N ASP A 365 47.88 -63.27 1.19
CA ASP A 365 47.75 -62.06 2.01
C ASP A 365 46.37 -61.36 1.92
N ILE A 366 45.31 -62.07 1.50
CA ILE A 366 43.94 -61.52 1.36
C ILE A 366 42.92 -62.13 2.37
N GLU A 367 43.38 -62.83 3.42
CA GLU A 367 42.50 -63.43 4.44
C GLU A 367 42.65 -62.86 5.86
N ALA A 368 43.11 -61.61 6.01
CA ALA A 368 43.33 -61.02 7.35
C ALA A 368 42.62 -59.66 7.63
N VAL A 369 41.68 -59.21 6.78
CA VAL A 369 40.98 -57.91 7.00
C VAL A 369 39.46 -58.03 6.82
N VAL A 370 38.90 -59.22 7.06
CA VAL A 370 37.43 -59.41 7.18
C VAL A 370 37.16 -60.15 8.48
N ASP A 371 37.30 -59.48 9.62
CA ASP A 371 36.77 -59.98 10.90
C ASP A 371 36.69 -58.90 12.01
N ASP A 372 36.22 -57.68 11.70
CA ASP A 372 35.98 -56.69 12.77
C ASP A 372 34.89 -55.63 12.45
N ALA A 373 33.78 -56.06 11.83
CA ALA A 373 32.59 -55.21 11.70
C ALA A 373 31.30 -56.03 11.52
N ALA A 374 30.99 -56.90 12.48
CA ALA A 374 29.64 -57.40 12.69
C ALA A 374 29.44 -57.76 14.16
N LEU A 375 28.27 -57.42 14.70
CA LEU A 375 27.74 -57.69 16.05
C LEU A 375 27.97 -56.59 17.08
N LEU A 376 27.00 -55.66 17.15
CA LEU A 376 26.23 -55.42 18.37
C LEU A 376 24.82 -54.93 17.96
N ASP A 377 23.84 -55.75 18.30
CA ASP A 377 22.44 -55.38 18.55
C ASP A 377 22.34 -54.32 19.67
#